data_AF-A0A4U5PDC1-F1
#
_entry.id   AF-A0A4U5PDC1-F1
#
_cell.length_a   1.000
_cell.length_b   1.000
_cell.length_c   1.000
_cell.angle_alpha   90.00
_cell.angle_beta   90.00
_cell.angle_gamma   90.00
#
_symmetry.space_group_name_H-M   'P 1'
#
loop_
_entity.id
_entity.type
_entity.pdbx_description
1 polymer ?
#
loop_
_entity_poly.entity_id
_entity_poly.type
_entity_poly.pdbx_seq_one_letter_code
_entity_poly.pdbx_strand_id
1 'polypeptide(L)'
;MKFFAFVLLLLVASAYCCQPIAQTPKAAAPNEDDGGKEENGGEQGKEKSPEELTKDVEKAKKEQQTADAALTEAKRDPDVMNLETLKMEKTKRETYLEDAKDWQMKEEKISKWKDDPANAGNTLPPQLQTDADAAKGKMEPADQTKTPDAVVAAVDKDIKMKQETITKAQEKLDKAVMAKTMADDKVKKLEKQLEEANKKKA
;
A
#
# COMPACT_ATOMS: atom_id res chain seq x y z
N MET A 1 -3.51 -31.06 12.67
CA MET A 1 -4.45 -31.12 11.52
C MET A 1 -4.79 -29.72 10.98
N LYS A 2 -3.80 -28.89 10.63
CA LYS A 2 -4.02 -27.53 10.05
C LYS A 2 -3.50 -27.38 8.61
N PHE A 3 -2.82 -28.40 8.09
CA PHE A 3 -2.24 -28.41 6.75
C PHE A 3 -3.28 -28.66 5.64
N PHE A 4 -4.35 -29.39 5.95
CA PHE A 4 -5.36 -29.77 4.95
C PHE A 4 -6.24 -28.58 4.49
N ALA A 5 -6.48 -27.61 5.36
CA ALA A 5 -7.30 -26.43 5.04
C ALA A 5 -6.58 -25.47 4.07
N PHE A 6 -5.25 -25.40 4.12
CA PHE A 6 -4.45 -24.51 3.27
C PHE A 6 -4.32 -25.05 1.84
N VAL A 7 -4.24 -26.37 1.68
CA VAL A 7 -4.16 -27.04 0.37
C VAL A 7 -5.49 -26.94 -0.39
N LEU A 8 -6.63 -27.04 0.31
CA LEU A 8 -7.95 -26.85 -0.29
C LEU A 8 -8.17 -25.42 -0.78
N LEU A 9 -7.62 -24.42 -0.08
CA LEU A 9 -7.75 -23.02 -0.45
C LEU A 9 -6.88 -22.65 -1.68
N LEU A 10 -5.73 -23.30 -1.84
CA LEU A 10 -4.86 -23.16 -3.02
C LEU A 10 -5.45 -23.81 -4.29
N LEU A 11 -6.16 -24.93 -4.16
CA LEU A 11 -6.80 -25.63 -5.29
C LEU A 11 -7.97 -24.84 -5.90
N VAL A 12 -8.71 -24.10 -5.07
CA VAL A 12 -9.82 -23.24 -5.55
C VAL A 12 -9.27 -22.03 -6.32
N ALA A 13 -8.10 -21.50 -5.95
CA ALA A 13 -7.49 -20.36 -6.65
C ALA A 13 -6.92 -20.74 -8.02
N SER A 14 -6.34 -21.94 -8.18
CA SER A 14 -5.76 -22.37 -9.47
C SER A 14 -6.79 -22.68 -10.56
N ALA A 15 -8.05 -22.96 -10.20
CA ALA A 15 -9.11 -23.28 -11.16
C ALA A 15 -9.72 -22.03 -11.83
N TYR A 16 -9.55 -20.84 -11.26
CA TYR A 16 -10.10 -19.58 -11.80
C TYR A 16 -9.06 -18.69 -12.50
N CYS A 17 -7.77 -19.03 -12.43
CA CYS A 17 -6.71 -18.25 -13.08
C CYS A 17 -6.14 -18.89 -14.35
N CYS A 18 -6.64 -20.05 -14.77
CA CYS A 18 -6.15 -20.78 -15.93
C CYS A 18 -7.28 -21.21 -16.88
N GLN A 19 -7.87 -20.24 -17.58
CA GLN A 19 -8.41 -20.48 -18.92
C GLN A 19 -7.85 -19.44 -19.91
N PRO A 20 -7.57 -19.86 -21.16
CA PRO A 20 -6.49 -19.33 -21.97
C PRO A 20 -6.85 -18.02 -22.68
N ILE A 21 -5.89 -17.10 -22.69
CA ILE A 21 -5.78 -16.02 -23.67
C ILE A 21 -5.57 -16.67 -25.04
N ALA A 22 -6.65 -17.05 -25.70
CA ALA A 22 -6.63 -17.47 -27.10
C ALA A 22 -6.58 -16.21 -27.98
N GLN A 23 -5.42 -16.04 -28.60
CA GLN A 23 -5.09 -15.08 -29.63
C GLN A 23 -6.09 -15.12 -30.80
N THR A 24 -6.43 -13.96 -31.36
CA THR A 24 -6.36 -13.77 -32.82
C THR A 24 -5.97 -12.33 -33.17
N PRO A 25 -5.20 -12.11 -34.26
CA PRO A 25 -4.60 -10.83 -34.61
C PRO A 25 -5.37 -10.07 -35.73
N LYS A 26 -4.96 -8.81 -35.90
CA LYS A 26 -4.79 -8.07 -37.18
C LYS A 26 -5.74 -6.88 -37.43
N ALA A 27 -5.10 -5.78 -37.80
CA ALA A 27 -5.60 -4.41 -37.99
C ALA A 27 -6.27 -4.16 -39.35
N ALA A 28 -7.20 -3.19 -39.41
CA ALA A 28 -7.31 -2.09 -40.40
C ALA A 28 -8.63 -1.30 -40.20
N ALA A 29 -8.59 0.01 -40.44
CA ALA A 29 -9.64 1.04 -40.19
C ALA A 29 -10.71 1.14 -41.32
N PRO A 30 -11.44 2.27 -41.53
CA PRO A 30 -12.54 2.91 -40.79
C PRO A 30 -13.85 3.14 -41.64
N ASN A 31 -14.97 3.50 -40.99
CA ASN A 31 -16.29 3.97 -41.53
C ASN A 31 -17.06 2.96 -42.42
N GLU A 32 -18.39 2.89 -42.57
CA GLU A 32 -19.54 3.78 -42.37
C GLU A 32 -20.74 3.03 -41.74
N ASP A 33 -21.76 3.84 -41.46
CA ASP A 33 -23.15 3.63 -41.09
C ASP A 33 -23.85 2.31 -41.50
N ASP A 34 -24.82 1.91 -40.67
CA ASP A 34 -26.19 1.49 -41.04
C ASP A 34 -26.72 0.33 -40.16
N GLY A 35 -27.83 0.64 -39.48
CA GLY A 35 -28.89 -0.29 -39.10
C GLY A 35 -28.55 -1.54 -38.28
N GLY A 36 -28.80 -1.51 -36.97
CA GLY A 36 -28.87 -2.77 -36.22
C GLY A 36 -29.17 -2.64 -34.74
N LYS A 37 -30.46 -2.66 -34.40
CA LYS A 37 -31.05 -3.18 -33.14
C LYS A 37 -30.35 -2.81 -31.83
N GLU A 38 -31.08 -2.03 -31.04
CA GLU A 38 -31.03 -2.08 -29.57
C GLU A 38 -31.02 -3.54 -29.08
N GLU A 39 -29.85 -4.07 -28.74
CA GLU A 39 -29.77 -5.18 -27.79
C GLU A 39 -29.96 -4.58 -26.39
N ASN A 40 -31.23 -4.30 -26.09
CA ASN A 40 -31.78 -4.41 -24.76
C ASN A 40 -31.67 -5.89 -24.37
N GLY A 41 -30.45 -6.34 -24.05
CA GLY A 41 -30.13 -7.62 -23.46
C GLY A 41 -30.59 -7.60 -22.01
N GLY A 42 -31.91 -7.51 -21.82
CA GLY A 42 -32.57 -7.81 -20.57
C GLY A 42 -32.26 -9.24 -20.23
N GLU A 43 -31.20 -9.43 -19.44
CA GLU A 43 -31.10 -10.56 -18.56
C GLU A 43 -32.30 -10.42 -17.61
N GLN A 44 -33.45 -10.96 -18.02
CA GLN A 44 -34.59 -11.23 -17.14
C GLN A 44 -34.13 -12.31 -16.16
N GLY A 45 -33.26 -11.90 -15.24
CA GLY A 45 -33.05 -12.61 -13.99
C GLY A 45 -34.41 -12.68 -13.32
N LYS A 46 -34.87 -13.90 -13.02
CA LYS A 46 -36.02 -14.12 -12.15
C LYS A 46 -35.98 -13.10 -11.01
N GLU A 47 -36.94 -12.18 -10.97
CA GLU A 47 -37.08 -11.28 -9.82
C GLU A 47 -37.25 -12.17 -8.59
N LYS A 48 -36.29 -12.08 -7.67
CA LYS A 48 -36.34 -12.83 -6.41
C LYS A 48 -37.59 -12.41 -5.66
N SER A 49 -38.26 -13.37 -5.06
CA SER A 49 -39.38 -13.09 -4.17
C SER A 49 -38.92 -12.26 -2.96
N PRO A 50 -39.81 -11.46 -2.33
CA PRO A 50 -39.49 -10.76 -1.08
C PRO A 50 -38.98 -11.68 0.04
N GLU A 51 -39.45 -12.92 0.10
CA GLU A 51 -38.99 -13.91 1.07
C GLU A 51 -37.54 -14.36 0.81
N GLU A 52 -37.16 -14.52 -0.46
CA GLU A 52 -35.77 -14.78 -0.86
C GLU A 52 -34.87 -13.57 -0.60
N LEU A 53 -35.34 -12.36 -0.94
CA LEU A 53 -34.62 -11.11 -0.68
C LEU A 53 -34.41 -10.87 0.83
N THR A 54 -35.40 -11.20 1.67
CA THR A 54 -35.26 -11.09 3.13
C THR A 54 -34.14 -12.00 3.65
N LYS A 55 -34.09 -13.26 3.19
CA LYS A 55 -33.00 -14.19 3.53
C LYS A 55 -31.64 -13.69 3.04
N ASP A 56 -31.59 -13.13 1.83
CA ASP A 56 -30.36 -12.56 1.27
C ASP A 56 -29.88 -11.34 2.06
N VAL A 57 -30.79 -10.46 2.50
CA VAL A 57 -30.48 -9.33 3.38
C VAL A 57 -29.93 -9.83 4.72
N GLU A 58 -30.58 -10.81 5.35
CA GLU A 58 -30.06 -11.38 6.61
C GLU A 58 -28.67 -11.98 6.47
N LYS A 59 -28.42 -12.71 5.37
CA LYS A 59 -27.10 -13.26 5.06
C LYS A 59 -26.07 -12.14 4.85
N ALA A 60 -26.42 -11.11 4.07
CA ALA A 60 -25.54 -9.98 3.83
C ALA A 60 -25.24 -9.19 5.11
N LYS A 61 -26.21 -9.06 6.04
CA LYS A 61 -25.99 -8.45 7.36
C LYS A 61 -25.02 -9.26 8.23
N LYS A 62 -25.05 -10.59 8.16
CA LYS A 62 -24.05 -11.43 8.86
C LYS A 62 -22.64 -11.26 8.25
N GLU A 63 -22.55 -11.15 6.93
CA GLU A 63 -21.29 -10.84 6.24
C GLU A 63 -20.77 -9.44 6.62
N GLN A 64 -21.65 -8.44 6.70
CA GLN A 64 -21.35 -7.09 7.18
C GLN A 64 -20.80 -7.10 8.61
N GLN A 65 -21.44 -7.79 9.54
CA GLN A 65 -20.96 -7.94 10.92
C GLN A 65 -19.57 -8.57 10.97
N THR A 66 -19.30 -9.56 10.11
CA THR A 66 -17.98 -10.20 10.01
C THR A 66 -16.93 -9.21 9.50
N ALA A 67 -17.27 -8.39 8.50
CA ALA A 67 -16.40 -7.34 7.98
C ALA A 67 -16.14 -6.22 9.01
N ASP A 68 -17.15 -5.82 9.78
CA ASP A 68 -17.01 -4.84 10.87
C ASP A 68 -16.09 -5.36 11.99
N ALA A 69 -16.22 -6.65 12.34
CA ALA A 69 -15.31 -7.30 13.29
C ALA A 69 -13.87 -7.33 12.75
N ALA A 70 -13.69 -7.67 11.47
CA ALA A 70 -12.36 -7.66 10.83
C ALA A 70 -11.73 -6.27 10.78
N LEU A 71 -12.51 -5.21 10.50
CA LEU A 71 -12.02 -3.83 10.55
C LEU A 71 -11.65 -3.40 11.97
N THR A 72 -12.45 -3.78 12.96
CA THR A 72 -12.15 -3.52 14.36
C THR A 72 -10.84 -4.18 14.78
N GLU A 73 -10.61 -5.42 14.35
CA GLU A 73 -9.38 -6.15 14.63
C GLU A 73 -8.18 -5.57 13.88
N ALA A 74 -8.35 -5.18 12.62
CA ALA A 74 -7.30 -4.49 11.86
C ALA A 74 -6.88 -3.19 12.55
N LYS A 75 -7.84 -2.42 13.08
CA LYS A 75 -7.59 -1.17 13.82
C LYS A 75 -6.94 -1.38 15.20
N ARG A 76 -6.95 -2.60 15.74
CA ARG A 76 -6.24 -2.96 16.99
C ARG A 76 -4.82 -3.43 16.76
N ASP A 77 -4.42 -3.61 15.51
CA ASP A 77 -3.05 -3.93 15.18
C ASP A 77 -2.13 -2.76 15.58
N PRO A 78 -1.05 -3.00 16.35
CA PRO A 78 -0.16 -1.94 16.80
C PRO A 78 0.43 -1.08 15.67
N ASP A 79 0.73 -1.68 14.52
CA ASP A 79 1.32 -0.96 13.39
C ASP A 79 0.26 -0.09 12.70
N VAL A 80 -0.99 -0.55 12.66
CA VAL A 80 -2.14 0.23 12.14
C VAL A 80 -2.48 1.37 13.10
N MET A 81 -2.53 1.11 14.41
CA MET A 81 -2.79 2.16 15.41
C MET A 81 -1.76 3.27 15.37
N ASN A 82 -0.50 2.93 15.11
CA ASN A 82 0.61 3.88 15.07
C ASN A 82 0.98 4.33 13.65
N LEU A 83 0.14 4.08 12.65
CA LEU A 83 0.48 4.29 11.24
C LEU A 83 0.91 5.73 10.93
N GLU A 84 0.22 6.72 11.50
CA GLU A 84 0.59 8.13 11.33
C GLU A 84 1.90 8.48 12.05
N THR A 85 2.13 7.92 13.23
CA THR A 85 3.41 8.05 13.94
C THR A 85 4.56 7.46 13.13
N LEU A 86 4.39 6.26 12.57
CA LEU A 86 5.38 5.60 11.72
C LEU A 86 5.71 6.44 10.47
N LYS A 87 4.69 7.02 9.82
CA LYS A 87 4.87 7.93 8.68
C LYS A 87 5.69 9.16 9.07
N MET A 88 5.35 9.80 10.18
CA MET A 88 6.09 10.97 10.69
C MET A 88 7.55 10.61 11.05
N GLU A 89 7.78 9.48 11.71
CA GLU A 89 9.12 9.01 12.05
C GLU A 89 9.96 8.72 10.81
N LYS A 90 9.35 8.10 9.78
CA LYS A 90 10.01 7.88 8.50
C LYS A 90 10.44 9.20 7.88
N THR A 91 9.55 10.19 7.79
CA THR A 91 9.89 11.52 7.25
C THR A 91 11.01 12.19 8.02
N LYS A 92 11.00 12.12 9.36
CA LYS A 92 12.10 12.63 10.19
C LYS A 92 13.43 11.94 9.86
N ARG A 93 13.40 10.62 9.63
CA ARG A 93 14.62 9.89 9.23
C ARG A 93 15.07 10.16 7.82
N GLU A 94 14.16 10.46 6.88
CA GLU A 94 14.53 10.91 5.54
C GLU A 94 15.29 12.24 5.59
N THR A 95 14.83 13.21 6.38
CA THR A 95 15.59 14.46 6.60
C THR A 95 16.94 14.18 7.27
N TYR A 96 16.98 13.30 8.26
CA TYR A 96 18.23 12.89 8.90
C TYR A 96 19.21 12.21 7.93
N LEU A 97 18.70 11.46 6.94
CA LEU A 97 19.52 10.86 5.88
C LEU A 97 20.13 11.92 4.96
N GLU A 98 19.40 13.00 4.66
CA GLU A 98 19.93 14.12 3.87
C GLU A 98 21.08 14.81 4.61
N ASP A 99 20.93 15.07 5.91
CA ASP A 99 22.01 15.62 6.74
C ASP A 99 23.21 14.66 6.83
N ALA A 100 22.97 13.35 6.95
CA ALA A 100 24.03 12.34 6.94
C ALA A 100 24.81 12.31 5.61
N LYS A 101 24.12 12.45 4.48
CA LYS A 101 24.73 12.54 3.15
C LYS A 101 25.50 13.84 2.94
N ASP A 102 25.02 14.96 3.48
CA ASP A 102 25.76 16.24 3.47
C ASP A 102 27.08 16.10 4.24
N TRP A 103 27.04 15.49 5.42
CA TRP A 103 28.26 15.20 6.18
C TRP A 103 29.21 14.27 5.41
N GLN A 104 28.71 13.17 4.84
CA GLN A 104 29.48 12.26 4.00
C GLN A 104 30.20 12.99 2.85
N MET A 105 29.47 13.82 2.10
CA MET A 105 30.01 14.58 0.98
C MET A 105 31.13 15.53 1.41
N LYS A 106 30.99 16.19 2.56
CA LYS A 106 31.98 17.12 3.09
C LYS A 106 33.25 16.41 3.57
N GLU A 107 33.11 15.27 4.24
CA GLU A 107 34.24 14.40 4.60
C GLU A 107 34.95 13.85 3.35
N GLU A 108 34.20 13.42 2.34
CA GLU A 108 34.77 13.01 1.05
C GLU A 108 35.54 14.15 0.39
N LYS A 109 35.04 15.39 0.46
CA LYS A 109 35.73 16.56 -0.09
C LYS A 109 37.04 16.83 0.64
N ILE A 110 37.08 16.66 1.96
CA ILE A 110 38.32 16.72 2.75
C ILE A 110 39.28 15.60 2.35
N SER A 111 38.80 14.35 2.23
CA SER A 111 39.64 13.22 1.81
C SER A 111 40.24 13.49 0.43
N LYS A 112 39.41 13.82 -0.56
CA LYS A 112 39.85 14.15 -1.93
C LYS A 112 40.87 15.29 -1.95
N TRP A 113 40.70 16.31 -1.11
CA TRP A 113 41.67 17.40 -1.01
C TRP A 113 43.02 16.92 -0.46
N LYS A 114 43.00 16.08 0.59
CA LYS A 114 44.22 15.53 1.21
C LYS A 114 44.95 14.53 0.30
N ASP A 115 44.19 13.79 -0.49
CA ASP A 115 44.70 12.75 -1.39
C ASP A 115 45.22 13.33 -2.72
N ASP A 116 44.91 14.59 -3.03
CA ASP A 116 45.39 15.28 -4.23
C ASP A 116 46.87 15.68 -4.10
N PRO A 117 47.77 15.16 -4.95
CA PRO A 117 49.19 15.52 -4.93
C PRO A 117 49.46 17.01 -5.12
N ALA A 118 48.56 17.76 -5.77
CA ALA A 118 48.70 19.20 -5.93
C ALA A 118 48.59 19.96 -4.59
N ASN A 119 48.00 19.33 -3.57
CA ASN A 119 47.88 19.87 -2.22
C ASN A 119 48.93 19.31 -1.25
N ALA A 120 49.88 18.50 -1.73
CA ALA A 120 50.92 17.94 -0.89
C ALA A 120 51.76 19.06 -0.24
N GLY A 121 51.82 19.05 1.09
CA GLY A 121 52.51 20.08 1.87
C GLY A 121 51.72 21.37 2.13
N ASN A 122 50.52 21.51 1.55
CA ASN A 122 49.60 22.59 1.89
C ASN A 122 48.80 22.24 3.16
N THR A 123 48.34 23.26 3.89
CA THR A 123 47.37 23.08 4.97
C THR A 123 45.96 23.01 4.43
N LEU A 124 45.12 22.14 5.03
CA LEU A 124 43.70 22.03 4.67
C LEU A 124 43.02 23.40 4.83
N PRO A 125 42.26 23.89 3.82
CA PRO A 125 41.48 25.11 3.94
C PRO A 125 40.55 25.04 5.16
N PRO A 126 40.63 25.99 6.11
CA PRO A 126 39.84 25.92 7.35
C PRO A 126 38.34 25.77 7.13
N GLN A 127 37.81 26.40 6.07
CA GLN A 127 36.40 26.32 5.73
C GLN A 127 35.91 24.88 5.47
N LEU A 128 36.75 24.02 4.86
CA LEU A 128 36.36 22.63 4.61
C LEU A 128 36.12 21.86 5.91
N GLN A 129 37.00 22.08 6.90
CA GLN A 129 36.84 21.47 8.22
C GLN A 129 35.62 22.02 8.95
N THR A 130 35.44 23.35 8.96
CA THR A 130 34.26 24.00 9.57
C THR A 130 32.95 23.49 8.98
N ASP A 131 32.88 23.33 7.65
CA ASP A 131 31.67 22.85 6.98
C ASP A 131 31.36 21.40 7.35
N ALA A 132 32.39 20.54 7.41
CA ALA A 132 32.26 19.13 7.80
C ALA A 132 31.84 18.99 9.27
N ASP A 133 32.47 19.75 10.17
CA ASP A 133 32.12 19.78 11.59
C ASP A 133 30.69 20.29 11.82
N ALA A 134 30.26 21.30 11.06
CA ALA A 134 28.88 21.81 11.12
C ALA A 134 27.86 20.76 10.62
N ALA A 135 28.17 20.02 9.56
CA ALA A 135 27.32 18.93 9.07
C ALA A 135 27.24 17.80 10.10
N LYS A 136 28.38 17.39 10.64
CA LYS A 136 28.47 16.41 11.73
C LYS A 136 27.69 16.85 12.97
N GLY A 137 27.69 18.14 13.29
CA GLY A 137 26.96 18.71 14.42
C GLY A 137 25.45 18.57 14.34
N LYS A 138 24.89 18.32 13.17
CA LYS A 138 23.45 18.01 12.99
C LYS A 138 23.11 16.55 13.29
N MET A 139 24.12 15.68 13.33
CA MET A 139 23.94 14.26 13.63
C MET A 139 23.70 14.04 15.12
N GLU A 140 22.97 12.98 15.47
CA GLU A 140 22.80 12.58 16.86
C GLU A 140 24.17 12.24 17.48
N PRO A 141 24.40 12.53 18.78
CA PRO A 141 25.71 12.32 19.41
C PRO A 141 26.27 10.90 19.26
N ALA A 142 25.41 9.89 19.25
CA ALA A 142 25.81 8.50 19.05
C ALA A 142 26.38 8.25 17.64
N ASP A 143 25.88 8.96 16.63
CA ASP A 143 26.29 8.82 15.24
C ASP A 143 27.54 9.64 14.91
N GLN A 144 27.80 10.72 15.65
CA GLN A 144 29.02 11.53 15.50
C GLN A 144 30.32 10.74 15.78
N THR A 145 30.23 9.60 16.45
CA THR A 145 31.37 8.70 16.71
C THR A 145 31.61 7.66 15.61
N LYS A 146 30.67 7.55 14.66
CA LYS A 146 30.72 6.59 13.54
C LYS A 146 31.29 7.27 12.30
N THR A 147 31.57 6.48 11.26
CA THR A 147 31.86 7.03 9.93
C THR A 147 30.56 7.50 9.27
N PRO A 148 30.59 8.58 8.46
CA PRO A 148 29.38 9.05 7.77
C PRO A 148 28.74 7.97 6.89
N ASP A 149 29.55 7.15 6.20
CA ASP A 149 29.07 6.02 5.40
C ASP A 149 28.24 5.02 6.22
N ALA A 150 28.73 4.67 7.41
CA ALA A 150 28.03 3.73 8.29
C ALA A 150 26.71 4.32 8.79
N VAL A 151 26.66 5.63 9.02
CA VAL A 151 25.44 6.32 9.44
C VAL A 151 24.43 6.37 8.28
N VAL A 152 24.86 6.77 7.08
CA VAL A 152 24.02 6.78 5.88
C VAL A 152 23.41 5.40 5.64
N ALA A 153 24.23 4.33 5.69
CA ALA A 153 23.76 2.96 5.50
C ALA A 153 22.77 2.51 6.59
N ALA A 154 23.02 2.86 7.85
CA ALA A 154 22.14 2.52 8.96
C ALA A 154 20.78 3.22 8.86
N VAL A 155 20.78 4.52 8.54
CA VAL A 155 19.56 5.32 8.40
C VAL A 155 18.75 4.89 7.18
N ASP A 156 19.39 4.63 6.03
CA ASP A 156 18.72 4.10 4.83
C ASP A 156 18.03 2.75 5.12
N LYS A 157 18.70 1.87 5.86
CA LYS A 157 18.11 0.60 6.30
C LYS A 157 16.91 0.82 7.23
N ASP A 158 17.00 1.73 8.18
CA ASP A 158 15.87 2.05 9.08
C ASP A 158 14.66 2.59 8.31
N ILE A 159 14.88 3.47 7.34
CA ILE A 159 13.82 4.00 6.46
C ILE A 159 13.14 2.86 5.69
N LYS A 160 13.91 1.93 5.12
CA LYS A 160 13.37 0.77 4.39
C LYS A 160 12.51 -0.11 5.29
N MET A 161 12.99 -0.43 6.50
CA MET A 161 12.23 -1.22 7.46
C MET A 161 10.93 -0.51 7.88
N LYS A 162 10.98 0.80 8.16
CA LYS A 162 9.77 1.59 8.46
C LYS A 162 8.79 1.61 7.30
N GLN A 163 9.28 1.77 6.07
CA GLN A 163 8.44 1.75 4.88
C GLN A 163 7.74 0.39 4.70
N GLU A 164 8.44 -0.71 4.91
CA GLU A 164 7.84 -2.05 4.86
C GLU A 164 6.73 -2.24 5.91
N THR A 165 6.95 -1.77 7.14
CA THR A 165 5.94 -1.80 8.20
C THR A 165 4.72 -0.95 7.84
N ILE A 166 4.94 0.28 7.37
CA ILE A 166 3.87 1.19 6.92
C ILE A 166 3.04 0.54 5.82
N THR A 167 3.69 -0.04 4.80
CA THR A 167 3.00 -0.70 3.69
C THR A 167 2.13 -1.86 4.18
N LYS A 168 2.67 -2.75 5.01
CA LYS A 168 1.90 -3.89 5.56
C LYS A 168 0.72 -3.45 6.41
N ALA A 169 0.92 -2.44 7.26
CA ALA A 169 -0.14 -1.88 8.10
C ALA A 169 -1.24 -1.22 7.25
N GLN A 170 -0.86 -0.42 6.24
CA GLN A 170 -1.80 0.21 5.33
C GLN A 170 -2.58 -0.85 4.52
N GLU A 171 -1.92 -1.86 3.95
CA GLU A 171 -2.58 -2.95 3.24
C GLU A 171 -3.58 -3.71 4.12
N LYS A 172 -3.23 -3.97 5.39
CA LYS A 172 -4.13 -4.62 6.35
C LYS A 172 -5.37 -3.78 6.61
N LEU A 173 -5.19 -2.47 6.82
CA LEU A 173 -6.28 -1.53 7.03
C LEU A 173 -7.17 -1.42 5.79
N ASP A 174 -6.57 -1.21 4.62
CA ASP A 174 -7.27 -1.02 3.35
C ASP A 174 -8.10 -2.24 2.98
N LYS A 175 -7.54 -3.46 3.15
CA LYS A 175 -8.29 -4.69 2.92
C LYS A 175 -9.52 -4.80 3.81
N ALA A 176 -9.40 -4.43 5.09
CA ALA A 176 -10.52 -4.48 6.02
C ALA A 176 -11.56 -3.39 5.73
N VAL A 177 -11.13 -2.19 5.36
CA VAL A 177 -12.01 -1.10 4.91
C VAL A 177 -12.75 -1.50 3.64
N MET A 178 -12.06 -2.04 2.64
CA MET A 178 -12.66 -2.47 1.38
C MET A 178 -13.69 -3.59 1.59
N ALA A 179 -13.37 -4.59 2.44
CA ALA A 179 -14.31 -5.64 2.80
C ALA A 179 -15.58 -5.08 3.47
N LYS A 180 -15.42 -4.11 4.38
CA LYS A 180 -16.54 -3.42 5.01
C LYS A 180 -17.38 -2.64 3.99
N THR A 181 -16.75 -1.84 3.13
CA THR A 181 -17.45 -1.05 2.11
C THR A 181 -18.25 -1.94 1.17
N MET A 182 -17.67 -3.04 0.67
CA MET A 182 -18.41 -3.98 -0.17
C MET A 182 -19.60 -4.62 0.54
N ALA A 183 -19.44 -4.97 1.82
CA ALA A 183 -20.53 -5.54 2.61
C ALA A 183 -21.64 -4.53 2.88
N ASP A 184 -21.29 -3.28 3.22
CA ASP A 184 -22.24 -2.18 3.40
C ASP A 184 -23.04 -1.91 2.11
N ASP A 185 -22.36 -1.86 0.96
CA ASP A 185 -23.00 -1.63 -0.33
C ASP A 185 -23.90 -2.78 -0.76
N LYS A 186 -23.50 -4.03 -0.48
CA LYS A 186 -24.33 -5.21 -0.72
C LYS A 186 -25.61 -5.19 0.10
N VAL A 187 -25.53 -4.85 1.40
CA VAL A 187 -26.71 -4.72 2.26
C VAL A 187 -27.63 -3.63 1.75
N LYS A 188 -27.11 -2.42 1.46
CA LYS A 188 -27.91 -1.31 0.91
C LYS A 188 -28.63 -1.70 -0.39
N LYS A 189 -27.94 -2.39 -1.30
CA LYS A 189 -28.53 -2.82 -2.58
C LYS A 189 -29.66 -3.82 -2.37
N LEU A 190 -29.47 -4.82 -1.51
CA LEU A 190 -30.48 -5.84 -1.23
C LEU A 190 -31.68 -5.27 -0.47
N GLU A 191 -31.46 -4.35 0.48
CA GLU A 191 -32.54 -3.66 1.19
C GLU A 191 -33.39 -2.81 0.24
N LYS A 192 -32.76 -2.10 -0.71
CA LYS A 192 -33.48 -1.37 -1.75
C LYS A 192 -34.33 -2.28 -2.64
N GLN A 193 -33.76 -3.42 -3.07
CA GLN A 193 -34.50 -4.41 -3.87
C GLN A 193 -35.68 -5.00 -3.09
N LEU A 194 -35.51 -5.28 -1.80
CA LEU A 194 -36.57 -5.78 -0.94
C LEU A 194 -37.69 -4.74 -0.78
N GLU A 195 -37.35 -3.46 -0.60
CA GLU A 195 -38.31 -2.37 -0.54
C GLU A 195 -39.13 -2.25 -1.84
N GLU A 196 -38.47 -2.28 -2.99
CA GLU A 196 -39.11 -2.24 -4.30
C GLU A 196 -40.02 -3.46 -4.53
N ALA A 197 -39.57 -4.66 -4.18
CA ALA A 197 -40.35 -5.89 -4.32
C ALA A 197 -41.59 -5.91 -3.40
N ASN A 198 -41.48 -5.35 -2.19
CA ASN A 198 -42.60 -5.19 -1.28
C ASN A 198 -43.62 -4.17 -1.79
N LYS A 199 -43.16 -3.06 -2.38
CA LYS A 199 -44.05 -2.07 -3.01
C LYS A 199 -44.82 -2.63 -4.21
N LYS A 200 -44.22 -3.55 -4.98
CA LYS A 200 -44.90 -4.21 -6.11
C LYS A 200 -45.95 -5.26 -5.68
N LYS A 201 -45.92 -5.72 -4.43
CA LYS A 201 -46.91 -6.67 -3.87
C LYS A 201 -48.08 -5.98 -3.14
N ALA A 202 -47.95 -4.69 -2.81
CA ALA A 202 -48.97 -3.88 -2.13
C ALA A 202 -49.89 -3.19 -3.14
#